data_AF-A0A1G0FD35-F1
#
_entry.id   AF-A0A1G0FD35-F1
#
_cell.length_a   1.000
_cell.length_b   1.000
_cell.length_c   1.000
_cell.angle_alpha   90.00
_cell.angle_beta   90.00
_cell.angle_gamma   90.00
#
_symmetry.space_group_name_H-M   'P 1'
#
loop_
_entity.id
_entity.type
_entity.pdbx_description
1 polymer ?
#
loop_
_entity_poly.entity_id
_entity_poly.type
_entity_poly.pdbx_seq_one_letter_code
_entity_poly.pdbx_strand_id
1 'polypeptide(L)'
;MAGDMEILFSLAGRVHTLLRRESSRIIDVEWLCADAAYAREVIRLVATIESEELQKLAERIREVHPLFLKTAERAGSVIVPSECKYTNTLR
;
A
#
# COMPACT_ATOMS: atom_id res chain seq x y z
N MET A 1 9.15 11.63 14.87
CA MET A 1 7.70 11.38 15.07
C MET A 1 6.84 12.15 14.06
N ALA A 2 6.84 13.49 14.02
CA ALA A 2 6.10 14.23 12.97
C ALA A 2 6.74 14.12 11.58
N GLY A 3 8.07 14.24 11.50
CA GLY A 3 8.79 14.17 10.22
C GLY A 3 8.71 12.80 9.53
N ASP A 4 8.62 11.70 10.29
CA ASP A 4 8.56 10.35 9.71
C ASP A 4 7.23 10.11 8.97
N MET A 5 6.13 10.68 9.48
CA MET A 5 4.83 10.64 8.80
C MET A 5 4.83 11.47 7.52
N GLU A 6 5.44 12.66 7.52
CA GLU A 6 5.56 13.49 6.31
C GLU A 6 6.41 12.80 5.22
N ILE A 7 7.50 12.14 5.63
CA ILE A 7 8.32 11.32 4.75
C ILE A 7 7.50 10.16 4.19
N LEU A 8 6.77 9.43 5.04
CA LEU A 8 5.92 8.31 4.62
C LEU A 8 4.86 8.75 3.61
N PHE A 9 4.17 9.86 3.87
CA PHE A 9 3.14 10.38 2.98
C PHE A 9 3.71 10.79 1.62
N SER A 10 4.92 11.37 1.61
CA SER A 10 5.63 11.73 0.39
C SER A 10 6.04 10.51 -0.44
N LEU A 11 6.53 9.45 0.23
CA LEU A 11 6.87 8.18 -0.41
C LEU A 11 5.62 7.51 -0.99
N ALA A 12 4.53 7.49 -0.23
CA ALA A 12 3.25 6.94 -0.63
C ALA A 12 2.68 7.61 -1.89
N GLY A 13 2.72 8.95 -1.95
CA GLY A 13 2.31 9.72 -3.13
C GLY A 13 3.16 9.41 -4.37
N ARG A 14 4.46 9.21 -4.20
CA ARG A 14 5.36 8.82 -5.30
C ARG A 14 5.06 7.41 -5.81
N VAL A 15 4.86 6.44 -4.90
CA VAL A 15 4.44 5.07 -5.26
C VAL A 15 3.11 5.09 -6.01
N HIS A 16 2.11 5.84 -5.53
CA HIS A 16 0.82 6.00 -6.21
C HIS A 16 1.01 6.49 -7.66
N THR A 17 1.84 7.52 -7.84
CA THR A 17 2.05 8.12 -9.17
C THR A 17 2.71 7.13 -10.13
N LEU A 18 3.74 6.40 -9.69
CA LEU A 18 4.43 5.41 -10.50
C LEU A 18 3.55 4.19 -10.81
N LEU A 19 2.84 3.64 -9.82
CA LEU A 19 1.90 2.55 -10.03
C LEU A 19 0.85 2.89 -11.08
N ARG A 20 0.30 4.10 -11.03
CA ARG A 20 -0.68 4.57 -12.01
C ARG A 20 -0.07 4.69 -13.41
N ARG A 21 1.18 5.15 -13.52
CA ARG A 21 1.86 5.33 -14.80
C ARG A 21 2.29 4.01 -15.44
N GLU A 22 2.85 3.10 -14.65
CA GLU A 22 3.49 1.88 -15.17
C GLU A 22 2.52 0.70 -15.26
N SER A 23 1.53 0.63 -14.36
CA SER A 23 0.62 -0.53 -14.28
C SER A 23 -0.86 -0.15 -14.32
N SER A 24 -1.20 1.13 -14.49
CA SER A 24 -2.58 1.65 -14.38
C SER A 24 -3.27 1.32 -13.05
N ARG A 25 -2.51 1.02 -12.00
CA ARG A 25 -3.05 0.71 -10.66
C ARG A 25 -3.06 1.95 -9.78
N ILE A 26 -4.17 2.13 -9.06
CA ILE A 26 -4.35 3.21 -8.11
C ILE A 26 -4.37 2.61 -6.70
N ILE A 27 -3.65 3.25 -5.79
CA ILE A 27 -3.64 2.92 -4.36
C ILE A 27 -4.10 4.13 -3.55
N ASP A 28 -4.62 3.86 -2.36
CA ASP A 28 -5.00 4.86 -1.38
C ASP A 28 -3.79 5.21 -0.51
N VAL A 29 -3.37 6.48 -0.56
CA VAL A 29 -2.18 6.97 0.14
C VAL A 29 -2.42 7.10 1.65
N GLU A 30 -3.63 7.46 2.07
CA GLU A 30 -3.97 7.60 3.48
C GLU A 30 -4.01 6.23 4.16
N TRP A 31 -4.64 5.26 3.52
CA TRP A 31 -4.66 3.88 4.01
C TRP A 31 -3.28 3.23 4.04
N LEU A 32 -2.40 3.57 3.08
CA LEU A 32 -1.01 3.13 3.12
C LEU A 32 -0.30 3.61 4.38
N CYS A 33 -0.61 4.79 4.89
CA CYS A 33 0.05 5.34 6.07
C CYS A 33 -0.61 4.86 7.38
N ALA A 34 -1.91 4.56 7.35
CA ALA A 34 -2.71 4.27 8.53
C ALA A 34 -2.83 2.77 8.87
N ASP A 35 -2.64 1.86 7.90
CA ASP A 35 -2.86 0.42 8.09
C ASP A 35 -1.68 -0.44 7.58
N ALA A 36 -1.10 -1.23 8.49
CA ALA A 36 0.05 -2.09 8.19
C ALA A 36 -0.27 -3.32 7.32
N ALA A 37 -1.52 -3.79 7.28
CA ALA A 37 -1.89 -4.90 6.41
C ALA A 37 -2.03 -4.41 4.98
N TYR A 38 -2.70 -3.27 4.78
CA TYR A 38 -2.80 -2.60 3.50
C TYR A 38 -1.43 -2.19 2.96
N ALA A 39 -0.58 -1.59 3.79
CA ALA A 39 0.78 -1.24 3.39
C ALA A 39 1.61 -2.46 2.95
N ARG A 40 1.48 -3.60 3.65
CA ARG A 40 2.11 -4.87 3.25
C ARG A 40 1.62 -5.34 1.88
N GLU A 41 0.32 -5.24 1.64
CA GLU A 41 -0.28 -5.67 0.38
C GLU A 41 0.15 -4.76 -0.78
N VAL A 42 0.25 -3.45 -0.57
CA VAL A 42 0.80 -2.53 -1.57
C VAL A 42 2.27 -2.83 -1.86
N ILE A 43 3.07 -3.16 -0.85
CA ILE A 43 4.46 -3.56 -1.07
C ILE A 43 4.55 -4.89 -1.84
N ARG A 44 3.70 -5.87 -1.49
CA ARG A 44 3.61 -7.14 -2.21
C ARG A 44 3.21 -6.91 -3.66
N LEU A 45 2.29 -5.98 -3.90
CA LEU A 45 1.94 -5.51 -5.23
C LEU A 45 3.16 -4.93 -5.94
N VAL A 46 3.86 -3.98 -5.34
CA VAL A 46 5.03 -3.35 -5.96
C VAL A 46 6.07 -4.40 -6.38
N ALA A 47 6.26 -5.47 -5.61
CA ALA A 47 7.15 -6.57 -5.97
C ALA A 47 6.78 -7.31 -7.28
N THR A 48 5.54 -7.19 -7.76
CA THR A 48 5.10 -7.78 -9.04
C THR A 48 5.41 -6.93 -10.26
N ILE A 49 5.96 -5.72 -10.07
CA ILE A 49 6.24 -4.75 -11.13
C ILE A 49 7.76 -4.62 -11.30
N GLU A 50 8.23 -4.74 -12.55
CA GLU A 50 9.64 -4.64 -12.92
C GLU A 50 10.12 -3.19 -12.97
N SER A 51 10.13 -2.51 -11.82
CA SER A 51 10.59 -1.11 -11.69
C SER A 51 11.49 -0.94 -10.48
N GLU A 52 12.78 -0.70 -10.75
CA GLU A 52 13.79 -0.53 -9.71
C GLU A 52 13.47 0.64 -8.76
N GLU A 53 12.89 1.71 -9.30
CA GLU A 53 12.47 2.87 -8.51
C GLU A 53 11.34 2.50 -7.55
N LEU A 54 10.32 1.79 -8.03
CA LEU A 54 9.23 1.30 -7.18
C LEU A 54 9.76 0.37 -6.08
N GLN A 55 10.71 -0.54 -6.39
CA GLN A 55 11.31 -1.41 -5.38
C GLN A 55 12.04 -0.61 -4.29
N LYS A 56 12.83 0.41 -4.67
CA LYS A 56 13.52 1.28 -3.71
C LYS A 56 12.54 2.05 -2.82
N LEU A 57 11.44 2.54 -3.38
CA LEU A 57 10.41 3.23 -2.61
C LEU A 57 9.70 2.28 -1.64
N ALA A 58 9.39 1.06 -2.07
CA ALA A 58 8.78 0.06 -1.21
C ALA A 58 9.69 -0.31 -0.02
N GLU A 59 10.99 -0.46 -0.25
CA GLU A 59 11.94 -0.71 0.83
C GLU A 59 12.01 0.48 1.80
N ARG A 60 12.08 1.70 1.28
CA ARG A 60 12.10 2.90 2.12
C ARG A 60 10.83 3.03 2.96
N ILE A 61 9.68 2.65 2.42
CA ILE A 61 8.42 2.59 3.17
C ILE A 61 8.53 1.55 4.29
N ARG A 62 9.14 0.37 4.07
CA ARG A 62 9.34 -0.62 5.15
C ARG A 62 10.13 -0.06 6.32
N GLU A 63 11.20 0.71 6.04
CA GLU A 63 12.07 1.31 7.05
C GLU A 63 11.34 2.36 7.90
N VAL A 64 10.55 3.22 7.26
CA VAL A 64 9.96 4.42 7.91
C VAL A 64 8.56 4.13 8.49
N HIS A 65 7.84 3.14 7.98
CA HIS A 65 6.45 2.92 8.33
C HIS A 65 6.30 2.42 9.79
N PRO A 66 5.72 3.23 10.69
CA PRO A 66 5.77 2.99 12.13
C PRO A 66 5.02 1.72 12.56
N LEU A 67 4.00 1.31 11.80
CA LEU A 67 3.18 0.15 12.15
C LEU A 67 3.75 -1.20 11.67
N PHE A 68 4.75 -1.24 10.77
CA PHE A 68 5.36 -2.53 10.41
C PHE A 68 6.17 -3.11 11.57
N LEU A 69 6.84 -2.24 12.32
CA LEU A 69 7.53 -2.60 13.55
C LEU A 69 6.58 -3.19 14.61
N LYS A 70 5.27 -2.89 14.51
CA LYS A 70 4.22 -3.27 15.46
C LYS A 70 3.36 -4.46 14.99
N THR A 71 3.44 -4.87 13.72
CA THR A 71 2.41 -5.73 13.07
C THR A 71 2.55 -7.24 13.28
N ALA A 72 3.56 -7.71 14.03
CA ALA A 72 3.68 -9.14 14.34
C ALA A 72 2.44 -9.72 15.07
N GLU A 73 1.61 -8.87 15.69
CA GLU A 73 0.48 -9.32 16.54
C GLU A 73 -0.91 -9.31 15.87
N ARG A 74 -1.09 -8.71 14.68
CA ARG A 74 -2.41 -8.59 14.02
C ARG A 74 -2.47 -9.30 12.67
N ALA A 75 -2.24 -10.61 12.66
CA ALA A 75 -2.66 -11.46 11.54
C ALA A 75 -4.16 -11.78 11.66
N GLY A 76 -5.01 -10.74 11.61
CA GLY A 76 -6.47 -10.89 11.65
C GLY A 76 -7.05 -10.86 10.24
N SER A 77 -7.66 -11.96 9.83
CA SER A 77 -8.32 -12.19 8.54
C SER A 77 -9.17 -11.01 8.04
N VAL A 78 -8.87 -10.51 6.85
CA VAL A 78 -9.82 -9.66 6.11
C VAL A 78 -10.99 -10.55 5.70
N ILE A 79 -12.15 -10.39 6.36
CA ILE A 79 -13.41 -11.00 5.94
C ILE A 79 -13.86 -10.19 4.71
N VAL A 80 -13.69 -10.76 3.52
CA VAL A 80 -14.25 -10.18 2.29
C VAL A 80 -15.72 -10.60 2.23
N PRO A 81 -16.70 -9.67 2.30
CA PRO A 81 -18.10 -10.02 2.10
C PRO A 81 -18.28 -10.51 0.66
N SER A 82 -18.91 -11.67 0.50
CA SER A 82 -19.07 -12.40 -0.76
C SER A 82 -19.91 -11.67 -1.83
N GLU A 83 -20.60 -10.58 -1.45
CA GLU A 83 -21.48 -9.82 -2.33
C GLU A 83 -20.80 -8.52 -2.77
N CYS A 84 -20.12 -8.60 -3.91
CA CYS A 84 -19.63 -7.42 -4.60
C CYS A 84 -20.84 -6.69 -5.21
N LYS A 85 -21.23 -5.55 -4.62
CA LYS A 85 -22.39 -4.73 -5.04
C LYS A 85 -22.42 -4.41 -6.54
N TYR A 86 -21.27 -4.46 -7.21
CA TYR A 86 -21.08 -4.07 -8.60
C TYR A 86 -21.25 -5.20 -9.62
N THR A 87 -21.42 -6.47 -9.20
CA THR A 87 -21.61 -7.58 -10.15
C THR A 87 -23.05 -7.74 -10.63
N ASN A 88 -24.01 -7.07 -9.98
CA ASN A 88 -25.44 -7.26 -10.29
C ASN A 88 -25.94 -6.36 -11.43
N THR A 89 -25.14 -5.38 -11.87
CA THR A 89 -25.52 -4.40 -12.90
C THR A 89 -24.71 -4.50 -14.19
N LEU A 90 -23.83 -5.49 -14.35
CA LEU A 90 -22.99 -5.68 -15.54
C LEU A 90 -23.61 -6.66 -16.57
N ARG A 91 -24.94 -6.74 -16.67
CA ARG A 91 -25.64 -7.53 -17.70
C ARG A 91 -26.26 -6.64 -18.75
#